data_AF-A0A1F5B7M3-F1
#
_entry.id   AF-A0A1F5B7M3-F1
#
_cell.length_a   1.000
_cell.length_b   1.000
_cell.length_c   1.000
_cell.angle_alpha   90.00
_cell.angle_beta   90.00
_cell.angle_gamma   90.00
#
_symmetry.space_group_name_H-M   'P 1'
#
loop_
_entity.id
_entity.type
_entity.pdbx_description
1 polymer ?
#
loop_
_entity_poly.entity_id
_entity_poly.type
_entity_poly.pdbx_seq_one_letter_code
_entity_poly.pdbx_strand_id
1 'polypeptide(L)'
;MNRDIFRSAFVPPRPDGRPAGQSRPAGLLFVVLQLVSLFGFAFCLASLWLGMRGVMDLGGFVASGGPYAVAHPAPSFVWIMPVSIWGGLLLLFLNSVAGRRVGGLRLLWVAWPALFLSLGWNFLEYAFRPPGGGGLAWGWLVCGVVFVLMGGVPLLFIIPPLVKSLKRLWSGRSAPGGPHEPLGAPANGSSGRAVRVLFLVIQLAAIALGLYAAQKYFAFLNAPKEAASAVEVGTRPNVSDRMVG
;
A
#
# COMPACT_ATOMS: atom_id res chain seq x y z
N MET A 1 14.91 40.89 -27.72
CA MET A 1 14.77 39.80 -28.71
C MET A 1 14.01 38.65 -28.06
N ASN A 2 12.78 38.41 -28.48
CA ASN A 2 11.77 37.66 -27.73
C ASN A 2 11.90 36.13 -27.95
N ARG A 3 12.25 35.37 -26.90
CA ARG A 3 12.50 33.91 -26.95
C ARG A 3 11.24 33.08 -27.26
N ASP A 4 10.07 33.68 -27.16
CA ASP A 4 8.79 32.98 -27.33
C ASP A 4 8.43 32.73 -28.80
N ILE A 5 8.94 33.55 -29.73
CA ILE A 5 8.65 33.43 -31.18
C ILE A 5 9.32 32.19 -31.79
N PHE A 6 10.51 31.81 -31.33
CA PHE A 6 11.23 30.64 -31.85
C PHE A 6 10.65 29.30 -31.37
N ARG A 7 9.95 29.27 -30.24
CA ARG A 7 9.35 28.03 -29.71
C ARG A 7 8.04 27.65 -30.40
N SER A 8 7.28 28.61 -30.90
CA SER A 8 6.01 28.35 -31.60
C SER A 8 6.19 27.83 -33.03
N ALA A 9 7.34 28.07 -33.66
CA ALA A 9 7.57 27.74 -35.07
C ALA A 9 7.90 26.26 -35.35
N PHE A 10 8.28 25.48 -34.32
CA PHE A 10 8.82 24.11 -34.50
C PHE A 10 7.96 23.00 -33.90
N VAL A 11 6.74 23.29 -33.45
CA VAL A 11 5.84 22.24 -32.97
C VAL A 11 4.87 21.87 -34.11
N PRO A 12 5.07 20.74 -34.81
CA PRO A 12 4.13 20.32 -35.84
C PRO A 12 2.74 20.15 -35.22
N PRO A 13 1.67 20.58 -35.92
CA PRO A 13 0.31 20.36 -35.46
C PRO A 13 0.06 18.86 -35.27
N ARG A 14 -0.56 18.48 -34.15
CA ARG A 14 -0.92 17.09 -33.93
C ARG A 14 -1.94 16.65 -34.99
N PRO A 15 -1.89 15.39 -35.46
CA PRO A 15 -2.84 14.86 -36.44
C PRO A 15 -4.31 14.90 -35.95
N ASP A 16 -4.54 15.08 -34.65
CA ASP A 16 -5.87 15.17 -34.04
C ASP A 16 -6.39 16.61 -33.87
N GLY A 17 -5.71 17.61 -34.45
CA GLY A 17 -6.17 19.00 -34.48
C GLY A 17 -6.16 19.73 -33.12
N ARG A 18 -5.62 19.10 -32.06
CA ARG A 18 -5.60 19.71 -30.72
C ARG A 18 -4.38 20.62 -30.54
N PRO A 19 -4.53 21.76 -29.83
CA PRO A 19 -3.40 22.63 -29.54
C PRO A 19 -2.31 21.88 -28.76
N ALA A 20 -1.05 22.12 -29.14
CA ALA A 20 0.11 21.54 -28.48
C ALA A 20 0.11 21.96 -27.00
N GLY A 21 -0.08 20.99 -26.09
CA GLY A 21 -0.12 21.22 -24.64
C GLY A 21 -1.36 20.66 -23.96
N GLN A 22 -2.40 20.27 -24.70
CA GLN A 22 -3.57 19.62 -24.11
C GLN A 22 -3.29 18.13 -23.86
N SER A 23 -3.17 17.77 -22.58
CA SER A 23 -3.12 16.38 -22.12
C SER A 23 -4.43 15.69 -22.46
N ARG A 24 -4.40 14.44 -22.95
CA ARG A 24 -5.64 13.66 -23.07
C ARG A 24 -6.26 13.53 -21.69
N PRO A 25 -7.59 13.68 -21.55
CA PRO A 25 -8.23 13.37 -20.31
C PRO A 25 -7.89 11.91 -19.95
N ALA A 26 -7.32 11.69 -18.75
CA ALA A 26 -7.13 10.34 -18.23
C ALA A 26 -8.47 9.61 -18.29
N GLY A 27 -8.54 8.56 -19.10
CA GLY A 27 -9.75 7.76 -19.19
C GLY A 27 -10.11 7.23 -17.80
N LEU A 28 -11.41 7.08 -17.52
CA LEU A 28 -11.95 6.52 -16.28
C LEU A 28 -11.22 5.25 -15.85
N LEU A 29 -10.84 4.41 -16.82
CA LEU A 29 -10.01 3.23 -16.62
C LEU A 29 -8.73 3.50 -15.82
N PHE A 30 -7.98 4.56 -16.14
CA PHE A 30 -6.72 4.88 -15.43
C PHE A 30 -6.97 5.37 -14.02
N VAL A 31 -8.09 6.07 -13.78
CA VAL A 31 -8.49 6.50 -12.43
C VAL A 31 -8.81 5.29 -11.57
N VAL A 32 -9.66 4.39 -12.07
CA VAL A 32 -10.02 3.14 -11.38
C VAL A 32 -8.78 2.31 -11.13
N LEU A 33 -7.92 2.13 -12.14
CA LEU A 33 -6.68 1.38 -12.03
C LEU A 33 -5.75 1.95 -10.94
N GLN A 34 -5.64 3.28 -10.85
CA GLN A 34 -4.84 3.92 -9.81
C GLN A 34 -5.41 3.68 -8.41
N LEU A 35 -6.72 3.79 -8.24
CA LEU A 35 -7.40 3.57 -6.95
C LEU A 35 -7.32 2.11 -6.51
N VAL A 36 -7.54 1.16 -7.42
CA VAL A 36 -7.37 -0.28 -7.15
C VAL A 36 -5.93 -0.59 -6.78
N SER A 37 -4.96 0.01 -7.47
CA SER A 37 -3.54 -0.18 -7.15
C SER A 37 -3.16 0.39 -5.78
N LEU A 38 -3.71 1.56 -5.41
CA LEU A 38 -3.55 2.17 -4.08
C LEU A 38 -4.09 1.27 -2.97
N PHE A 39 -5.34 0.83 -3.13
CA PHE A 39 -6.03 -0.06 -2.22
C PHE A 39 -5.24 -1.37 -2.05
N GLY A 40 -4.91 -2.02 -3.16
CA GLY A 40 -4.24 -3.31 -3.14
C GLY A 40 -2.80 -3.22 -2.61
N PHE A 41 -2.06 -2.15 -2.92
CA PHE A 41 -0.72 -1.96 -2.36
C PHE A 41 -0.78 -1.78 -0.84
N ALA A 42 -1.71 -0.97 -0.34
CA ALA A 42 -1.93 -0.80 1.09
C ALA A 42 -2.33 -2.13 1.76
N PHE A 43 -3.19 -2.91 1.12
CA PHE A 43 -3.58 -4.25 1.59
C PHE A 43 -2.38 -5.21 1.65
N CYS A 44 -1.55 -5.25 0.60
CA CYS A 44 -0.35 -6.09 0.56
C CYS A 44 0.67 -5.67 1.62
N LEU A 45 0.92 -4.37 1.78
CA LEU A 45 1.85 -3.86 2.79
C LEU A 45 1.37 -4.19 4.21
N ALA A 46 0.08 -3.99 4.49
CA ALA A 46 -0.50 -4.35 5.79
C ALA A 46 -0.47 -5.87 6.02
N SER A 47 -0.73 -6.68 4.98
CA SER A 47 -0.65 -8.14 5.07
C SER A 47 0.77 -8.63 5.36
N LEU A 48 1.77 -8.01 4.72
CA LEU A 48 3.17 -8.28 5.01
C LEU A 48 3.55 -7.88 6.45
N TRP A 49 3.08 -6.71 6.89
CA TRP A 49 3.31 -6.21 8.24
C TRP A 49 2.70 -7.13 9.32
N LEU A 50 1.45 -7.57 9.13
CA LEU A 50 0.76 -8.51 10.03
C LEU A 50 1.39 -9.91 9.98
N GLY A 51 1.70 -10.41 8.79
CA GLY A 51 2.32 -11.72 8.60
C GLY A 51 3.69 -11.81 9.29
N MET A 52 4.50 -10.76 9.17
CA MET A 52 5.78 -10.66 9.85
C MET A 52 5.63 -10.71 11.37
N ARG A 53 4.65 -10.00 11.94
CA ARG A 53 4.36 -10.09 13.39
C ARG A 53 4.05 -11.51 13.83
N GLY A 54 3.18 -12.19 13.09
CA GLY A 54 2.86 -13.60 13.38
C GLY A 54 4.08 -14.53 13.36
N VAL A 55 5.06 -14.28 12.49
CA VAL A 55 6.32 -15.05 12.46
C VAL A 55 7.25 -14.65 13.60
N MET A 56 7.33 -13.34 13.92
CA MET A 56 8.16 -12.84 15.00
C MET A 56 7.67 -13.28 16.37
N ASP A 57 6.35 -13.39 16.57
CA ASP A 57 5.73 -13.96 17.78
C ASP A 57 6.19 -15.40 18.05
N LEU A 58 6.53 -16.14 16.98
CA LEU A 58 7.06 -17.50 17.03
C LEU A 58 8.60 -17.55 17.11
N GLY A 59 9.26 -16.43 17.40
CA GLY A 59 10.72 -16.36 17.51
C GLY A 59 11.44 -15.97 16.20
N GLY A 60 10.70 -15.57 15.17
CA GLY A 60 11.26 -14.98 13.94
C GLY A 60 11.74 -15.98 12.89
N PHE A 61 11.69 -17.29 13.16
CA PHE A 61 11.97 -18.32 12.19
C PHE A 61 10.94 -19.44 12.29
N VAL A 62 10.32 -19.77 11.15
CA VAL A 62 9.37 -20.87 11.05
C VAL A 62 9.67 -21.68 9.79
N ALA A 63 9.47 -22.99 9.89
CA ALA A 63 9.67 -23.90 8.77
C ALA A 63 8.58 -24.98 8.75
N SER A 64 8.34 -25.55 7.57
CA SER A 64 7.45 -26.69 7.41
C SER A 64 8.08 -27.67 6.44
N GLY A 65 8.25 -28.92 6.87
CA GLY A 65 8.93 -29.95 6.08
C GLY A 65 10.44 -29.72 5.96
N GLY A 66 11.16 -30.82 5.75
CA GLY A 66 12.62 -30.84 5.61
C GLY A 66 13.29 -31.88 6.51
N PRO A 67 14.57 -32.19 6.27
CA PRO A 67 15.33 -33.19 7.03
C PRO A 67 15.79 -32.70 8.41
N TYR A 68 15.52 -31.44 8.77
CA TYR A 68 15.95 -30.82 10.02
C TYR A 68 14.82 -30.75 11.04
N ALA A 69 15.17 -30.82 12.33
CA ALA A 69 14.21 -30.66 13.42
C ALA A 69 13.61 -29.24 13.41
N VAL A 70 12.30 -29.16 13.19
CA VAL A 70 11.55 -27.91 13.17
C VAL A 70 11.26 -27.46 14.60
N ALA A 71 11.87 -26.36 15.03
CA ALA A 71 11.64 -25.79 16.36
C ALA A 71 10.23 -25.17 16.50
N HIS A 72 9.77 -24.45 15.46
CA HIS A 72 8.44 -23.85 15.42
C HIS A 72 7.77 -24.15 14.06
N PRO A 73 6.62 -24.87 14.05
CA PRO A 73 5.92 -25.17 12.80
C PRO A 73 5.36 -23.89 12.17
N ALA A 74 5.48 -23.79 10.85
CA ALA A 74 5.00 -22.62 10.11
C ALA A 74 3.47 -22.47 10.17
N PRO A 75 2.95 -21.27 10.52
CA PRO A 75 1.54 -20.96 10.40
C PRO A 75 1.02 -21.13 8.97
N SER A 76 -0.24 -21.53 8.83
CA SER A 76 -0.87 -21.74 7.52
C SER A 76 -0.98 -20.47 6.67
N PHE A 77 -0.80 -19.28 7.25
CA PHE A 77 -0.84 -17.99 6.55
C PHE A 77 0.54 -17.50 6.07
N VAL A 78 1.64 -18.21 6.34
CA VAL A 78 3.01 -17.75 5.99
C VAL A 78 3.18 -17.46 4.49
N TRP A 79 2.49 -18.19 3.63
CA TRP A 79 2.52 -17.98 2.17
C TRP A 79 1.98 -16.61 1.73
N ILE A 80 1.21 -15.92 2.58
CA ILE A 80 0.69 -14.57 2.28
C ILE A 80 1.83 -13.56 2.19
N MET A 81 2.94 -13.74 2.90
CA MET A 81 4.07 -12.80 2.86
C MET A 81 4.71 -12.71 1.45
N PRO A 82 5.19 -13.82 0.83
CA PRO A 82 5.76 -13.74 -0.52
C PRO A 82 4.71 -13.29 -1.56
N VAL A 83 3.44 -13.71 -1.42
CA VAL A 83 2.37 -13.24 -2.31
C VAL A 83 2.15 -11.74 -2.18
N SER A 84 2.21 -11.20 -0.96
CA SER A 84 2.07 -9.76 -0.70
C SER A 84 3.24 -8.95 -1.24
N ILE A 85 4.46 -9.50 -1.21
CA ILE A 85 5.64 -8.85 -1.79
C ILE A 85 5.45 -8.72 -3.32
N TRP A 86 5.18 -9.84 -4.00
CA TRP A 86 5.01 -9.83 -5.45
C TRP A 86 3.77 -9.04 -5.90
N GLY A 87 2.65 -9.21 -5.20
CA GLY A 87 1.43 -8.44 -5.43
C GLY A 87 1.65 -6.95 -5.21
N GLY A 88 2.33 -6.57 -4.13
CA GLY A 88 2.69 -5.18 -3.84
C GLY A 88 3.57 -4.57 -4.92
N LEU A 89 4.59 -5.29 -5.39
CA LEU A 89 5.45 -4.82 -6.49
C LEU A 89 4.68 -4.63 -7.80
N LEU A 90 3.81 -5.58 -8.15
CA LEU A 90 2.96 -5.47 -9.34
C LEU A 90 2.04 -4.25 -9.27
N LEU A 91 1.36 -4.06 -8.13
CA LEU A 91 0.43 -2.95 -7.93
C LEU A 91 1.17 -1.60 -7.86
N LEU A 92 2.40 -1.58 -7.33
CA LEU A 92 3.26 -0.41 -7.36
C LEU A 92 3.62 0.00 -8.79
N PHE A 93 3.96 -0.96 -9.65
CA PHE A 93 4.22 -0.72 -11.06
C PHE A 93 2.97 -0.23 -11.79
N LEU A 94 1.83 -0.87 -11.53
CA LEU A 94 0.53 -0.51 -12.10
C LEU A 94 0.11 0.91 -11.72
N ASN A 95 0.29 1.29 -10.45
CA ASN A 95 0.08 2.65 -9.96
C ASN A 95 1.03 3.65 -10.64
N SER A 96 2.29 3.26 -10.88
CA SER A 96 3.27 4.12 -11.54
C SER A 96 2.92 4.41 -13.00
N VAL A 97 2.32 3.46 -13.71
CA VAL A 97 1.81 3.64 -15.08
C VAL A 97 0.54 4.49 -15.09
N ALA A 98 -0.43 4.19 -14.22
CA ALA A 98 -1.70 4.91 -14.13
C ALA A 98 -1.54 6.35 -13.62
N GLY A 99 -0.73 6.54 -12.57
CA GLY A 99 -0.50 7.83 -11.92
C GLY A 99 0.22 8.84 -12.80
N ARG A 100 0.96 8.40 -13.83
CA ARG A 100 1.52 9.30 -14.86
C ARG A 100 0.44 10.00 -15.70
N ARG A 101 -0.75 9.41 -15.82
CA ARG A 101 -1.85 9.91 -16.66
C ARG A 101 -2.90 10.69 -15.86
N VAL A 102 -3.19 10.26 -14.64
CA VAL A 102 -4.28 10.82 -13.81
C VAL A 102 -3.82 11.99 -12.93
N GLY A 103 -2.53 12.07 -12.59
CA GLY A 103 -2.03 12.96 -11.54
C GLY A 103 -2.35 12.43 -10.14
N GLY A 104 -1.89 13.12 -9.08
CA GLY A 104 -2.13 12.72 -7.69
C GLY A 104 -0.93 12.06 -6.99
N LEU A 105 -1.21 11.27 -5.94
CA LEU A 105 -0.17 10.66 -5.11
C LEU A 105 0.57 9.57 -5.90
N ARG A 106 1.89 9.71 -6.01
CA ARG A 106 2.73 8.76 -6.74
C ARG A 106 3.30 7.77 -5.74
N LEU A 107 2.80 6.54 -5.77
CA LEU A 107 3.21 5.52 -4.81
C LEU A 107 4.70 5.29 -4.83
N LEU A 108 5.37 5.38 -5.98
CA LEU A 108 6.79 5.05 -6.11
C LEU A 108 7.69 5.77 -5.08
N TRP A 109 7.41 7.04 -4.79
CA TRP A 109 8.21 7.82 -3.84
C TRP A 109 7.88 7.51 -2.38
N VAL A 110 6.64 7.10 -2.09
CA VAL A 110 6.15 6.89 -0.73
C VAL A 110 6.22 5.41 -0.33
N ALA A 111 6.16 4.50 -1.29
CA ALA A 111 6.16 3.06 -1.10
C ALA A 111 7.44 2.58 -0.43
N TRP A 112 8.59 3.15 -0.81
CA TRP A 112 9.87 2.81 -0.20
C TRP A 112 9.92 3.21 1.29
N PRO A 113 9.73 4.49 1.67
CA PRO A 113 9.59 4.86 3.08
C PRO A 113 8.52 4.04 3.82
N ALA A 114 7.35 3.84 3.22
CA ALA A 114 6.25 3.12 3.85
C ALA A 114 6.60 1.66 4.13
N LEU A 115 7.29 0.98 3.21
CA LEU A 115 7.75 -0.40 3.39
C LEU A 115 8.77 -0.49 4.52
N PHE A 116 9.84 0.29 4.43
CA PHE A 116 10.96 0.21 5.37
C PHE A 116 10.59 0.69 6.78
N LEU A 117 9.79 1.76 6.91
CA LEU A 117 9.33 2.21 8.22
C LEU A 117 8.36 1.21 8.85
N SER A 118 7.47 0.59 8.07
CA SER A 118 6.56 -0.44 8.58
C SER A 118 7.33 -1.67 9.09
N LEU A 119 8.30 -2.17 8.31
CA LEU A 119 9.14 -3.31 8.70
C LEU A 119 10.08 -2.97 9.86
N GLY A 120 10.70 -1.79 9.82
CA GLY A 120 11.57 -1.28 10.88
C GLY A 120 10.83 -1.14 12.20
N TRP A 121 9.57 -0.68 12.18
CA TRP A 121 8.73 -0.60 13.37
C TRP A 121 8.51 -1.98 14.02
N ASN A 122 8.23 -3.01 13.22
CA ASN A 122 8.10 -4.38 13.75
C ASN A 122 9.39 -4.81 14.45
N PHE A 123 10.54 -4.65 13.81
CA PHE A 123 11.82 -5.02 14.41
C PHE A 123 12.12 -4.26 15.71
N LEU A 124 11.85 -2.95 15.75
CA LEU A 124 12.05 -2.16 16.95
C LEU A 124 11.14 -2.60 18.10
N GLU A 125 9.85 -2.79 17.83
CA GLU A 125 8.88 -3.20 18.86
C GLU A 125 9.27 -4.54 19.49
N TYR A 126 9.59 -5.53 18.65
CA TYR A 126 9.99 -6.86 19.10
C TYR A 126 11.40 -6.85 19.72
N ALA A 127 12.29 -5.94 19.32
CA ALA A 127 13.61 -5.82 19.95
C ALA A 127 13.51 -5.48 21.44
N PHE A 128 12.57 -4.59 21.80
CA PHE A 128 12.32 -4.19 23.18
C PHE A 128 11.40 -5.16 23.94
N ARG A 129 10.58 -5.93 23.22
CA ARG A 129 9.63 -6.88 23.81
C ARG A 129 9.70 -8.22 23.08
N PRO A 130 10.80 -8.96 23.21
CA PRO A 130 10.93 -10.23 22.52
C PRO A 130 9.99 -11.29 23.11
N PRO A 131 9.40 -12.15 22.27
CA PRO A 131 8.62 -13.29 22.73
C PRO A 131 9.53 -14.25 23.50
N GLY A 132 9.04 -14.75 24.64
CA GLY A 132 9.81 -15.61 25.55
C GLY A 132 10.45 -14.90 26.75
N GLY A 133 10.22 -13.59 26.92
CA GLY A 133 10.53 -12.89 28.19
C GLY A 133 12.01 -12.59 28.44
N GLY A 134 12.82 -12.50 27.38
CA GLY A 134 14.25 -12.15 27.45
C GLY A 134 14.54 -10.65 27.50
N GLY A 135 15.81 -10.31 27.73
CA GLY A 135 16.33 -8.96 27.57
C GLY A 135 16.37 -8.49 26.10
N LEU A 136 17.01 -7.33 25.85
CA LEU A 136 17.03 -6.68 24.54
C LEU A 136 17.52 -7.62 23.40
N ALA A 137 16.70 -7.82 22.37
CA ALA A 137 17.05 -8.62 21.20
C ALA A 137 17.86 -7.79 20.19
N TRP A 138 19.18 -7.77 20.34
CA TRP A 138 20.10 -6.95 19.54
C TRP A 138 19.98 -7.15 18.03
N GLY A 139 19.77 -8.38 17.56
CA GLY A 139 19.63 -8.66 16.12
C GLY A 139 18.43 -7.92 15.51
N TRP A 140 17.31 -7.91 16.23
CA TRP A 140 16.12 -7.18 15.81
C TRP A 140 16.32 -5.67 15.94
N LEU A 141 17.00 -5.21 16.99
CA LEU A 141 17.28 -3.78 17.17
C LEU A 141 18.09 -3.21 15.99
N VAL A 142 19.18 -3.89 15.62
CA VAL A 142 20.06 -3.44 14.53
C VAL A 142 19.27 -3.41 13.21
N CYS A 143 18.52 -4.47 12.90
CA CYS A 143 17.67 -4.51 11.71
C CYS A 143 16.62 -3.38 11.71
N GLY A 144 15.98 -3.14 12.86
CA GLY A 144 14.99 -2.07 13.02
C GLY A 144 15.57 -0.68 12.76
N VAL A 145 16.73 -0.38 13.34
CA VAL A 145 17.43 0.90 13.14
C VAL A 145 17.81 1.09 11.68
N VAL A 146 18.41 0.07 11.04
CA VAL A 146 18.81 0.14 9.63
C VAL A 146 17.60 0.40 8.73
N PHE A 147 16.48 -0.30 8.93
CA PHE A 147 15.27 -0.06 8.15
C PHE A 147 14.64 1.32 8.42
N VAL A 148 14.65 1.80 9.67
CA VAL A 148 14.21 3.15 9.97
C VAL A 148 15.08 4.20 9.28
N LEU A 149 16.39 4.00 9.20
CA LEU A 149 17.28 4.90 8.44
C LEU A 149 17.01 4.83 6.94
N MET A 150 16.89 3.63 6.37
CA MET A 150 16.62 3.44 4.93
C MET A 150 15.25 4.00 4.50
N GLY A 151 14.24 3.96 5.36
CA GLY A 151 12.92 4.53 5.09
C GLY A 151 12.82 6.01 5.45
N GLY A 152 13.43 6.40 6.56
CA GLY A 152 13.35 7.74 7.15
C GLY A 152 14.17 8.78 6.39
N VAL A 153 15.39 8.43 5.95
CA VAL A 153 16.25 9.38 5.22
C VAL A 153 15.58 9.86 3.91
N PRO A 154 15.06 9.01 3.02
CA PRO A 154 14.31 9.47 1.86
C PRO A 154 13.08 10.30 2.23
N LEU A 155 12.40 9.96 3.34
CA LEU A 155 11.22 10.69 3.80
C LEU A 155 11.56 12.13 4.19
N LEU A 156 12.72 12.39 4.79
CA LEU A 156 13.20 13.75 5.11
C LEU A 156 13.33 14.64 3.87
N PHE A 157 13.65 14.07 2.70
CA PHE A 157 13.72 14.81 1.43
C PHE A 157 12.34 15.02 0.79
N ILE A 158 11.39 14.12 1.04
CA ILE A 158 10.04 14.14 0.46
C ILE A 158 9.09 15.09 1.24
N ILE A 159 9.23 15.17 2.57
CA ILE A 159 8.33 15.95 3.43
C ILE A 159 8.33 17.45 3.07
N PRO A 160 9.47 18.17 2.95
CA PRO A 160 9.45 19.61 2.69
C PRO A 160 8.69 20.03 1.41
N PRO A 161 8.92 19.41 0.23
CA PRO A 161 8.16 19.76 -0.97
C PRO A 161 6.69 19.31 -0.88
N LEU A 162 6.40 18.21 -0.19
CA LEU A 162 5.04 17.75 0.06
C LEU A 162 4.26 18.76 0.93
N VAL A 163 4.83 19.18 2.06
CA VAL A 163 4.24 20.17 2.97
C VAL A 163 4.07 21.52 2.26
N LYS A 164 5.04 21.94 1.46
CA LYS A 164 4.93 23.18 0.65
C LYS A 164 3.78 23.08 -0.37
N SER A 165 3.60 21.92 -1.00
CA SER A 165 2.52 21.67 -1.95
C SER A 165 1.16 21.62 -1.26
N LEU A 166 1.06 20.96 -0.10
CA LEU A 166 -0.14 20.89 0.72
C LEU A 166 -0.53 22.28 1.25
N LYS A 167 0.45 23.05 1.75
CA LYS A 167 0.24 24.41 2.23
C LYS A 167 -0.22 25.34 1.11
N ARG A 168 0.31 25.20 -0.12
CA ARG A 168 -0.17 25.94 -1.31
C ARG A 168 -1.61 25.56 -1.67
N LEU A 169 -1.94 24.26 -1.61
CA LEU A 169 -3.30 23.76 -1.84
C LEU A 169 -4.27 24.38 -0.83
N TRP A 170 -3.87 24.42 0.45
CA TRP A 170 -4.71 24.93 1.54
C TRP A 170 -4.80 26.47 1.54
N SER A 171 -3.69 27.17 1.25
CA SER A 171 -3.62 28.64 1.26
C SER A 171 -4.21 29.32 0.02
N GLY A 172 -4.76 28.56 -0.94
CA GLY A 172 -5.43 29.10 -2.12
C GLY A 172 -4.56 29.88 -3.11
N ARG A 173 -3.22 29.84 -2.98
CA ARG A 173 -2.32 30.43 -3.99
C ARG A 173 -2.12 29.44 -5.12
N SER A 174 -2.89 29.61 -6.19
CA SER A 174 -2.64 28.93 -7.47
C SER A 174 -1.25 29.31 -7.96
N ALA A 175 -0.35 28.32 -8.07
CA ALA A 175 0.86 28.51 -8.87
C ALA A 175 0.45 28.66 -10.35
N PRO A 176 1.17 29.47 -11.15
CA PRO A 176 0.98 29.50 -12.60
C PRO A 176 1.07 28.08 -13.17
N GLY A 177 0.13 27.72 -14.03
CA GLY A 177 -0.13 26.37 -14.52
C GLY A 177 1.14 25.58 -14.86
N GLY A 178 1.37 24.49 -14.12
CA GLY A 178 2.33 23.47 -14.50
C GLY A 178 1.72 22.50 -15.51
N PRO A 179 2.51 21.90 -16.42
CA PRO A 179 2.05 21.10 -17.57
C PRO A 179 1.35 19.76 -17.24
N HIS A 180 1.03 19.49 -15.97
CA HIS A 180 0.31 18.30 -15.52
C HIS A 180 -0.90 18.71 -14.68
N GLU A 181 -1.84 19.37 -15.33
CA GLU A 181 -3.13 19.68 -14.76
C GLU A 181 -4.01 18.41 -14.77
N PRO A 182 -4.46 17.91 -13.61
CA PRO A 182 -5.36 16.76 -13.58
C PRO A 182 -6.72 17.15 -14.17
N LEU A 183 -7.11 16.35 -15.16
CA LEU A 183 -8.43 16.14 -15.72
C LEU A 183 -9.52 17.20 -15.48
N GLY A 184 -9.71 18.13 -16.45
CA GLY A 184 -10.95 18.88 -16.62
C GLY A 184 -11.23 20.01 -15.63
N ALA A 185 -10.24 20.45 -14.85
CA ALA A 185 -10.40 21.64 -14.01
C ALA A 185 -10.65 22.87 -14.91
N PRO A 186 -11.79 23.59 -14.77
CA PRO A 186 -11.96 24.87 -15.43
C PRO A 186 -10.82 25.79 -15.02
N ALA A 187 -10.17 26.43 -16.00
CA ALA A 187 -8.97 27.25 -15.85
C ALA A 187 -9.18 28.52 -15.00
N ASN A 188 -10.28 28.65 -14.27
CA ASN A 188 -10.54 29.72 -13.33
C ASN A 188 -11.55 29.23 -12.27
N GLY A 189 -11.22 29.43 -10.99
CA GLY A 189 -12.19 29.31 -9.89
C GLY A 189 -12.07 28.06 -9.01
N SER A 190 -12.59 28.21 -7.79
CA SER A 190 -12.64 27.25 -6.66
C SER A 190 -12.92 25.78 -7.02
N SER A 191 -13.60 25.50 -8.14
CA SER A 191 -13.97 24.18 -8.64
C SER A 191 -12.76 23.26 -8.89
N GLY A 192 -11.66 23.77 -9.46
CA GLY A 192 -10.46 22.95 -9.71
C GLY A 192 -9.77 22.48 -8.42
N ARG A 193 -9.86 23.27 -7.35
CA ARG A 193 -9.33 22.92 -6.03
C ARG A 193 -10.20 21.86 -5.35
N ALA A 194 -11.52 22.00 -5.43
CA ALA A 194 -12.46 21.05 -4.88
C ALA A 194 -12.27 19.65 -5.49
N VAL A 195 -12.10 19.57 -6.82
CA VAL A 195 -11.85 18.30 -7.51
C VAL A 195 -10.53 17.66 -7.07
N ARG A 196 -9.44 18.43 -6.93
CA ARG A 196 -8.15 17.90 -6.45
C ARG A 196 -8.22 17.40 -5.01
N VAL A 197 -8.86 18.15 -4.12
CA VAL A 197 -9.04 17.75 -2.72
C VAL A 197 -9.90 16.49 -2.64
N LEU A 198 -11.04 16.46 -3.33
CA LEU A 198 -11.92 15.30 -3.40
C LEU A 198 -11.16 14.08 -3.91
N PHE A 199 -10.34 14.23 -4.95
CA PHE A 199 -9.55 13.14 -5.48
C PHE A 199 -8.49 12.62 -4.50
N LEU A 200 -7.83 13.50 -3.73
CA LEU A 200 -6.93 13.08 -2.66
C LEU A 200 -7.66 12.38 -1.52
N VAL A 201 -8.84 12.87 -1.13
CA VAL A 201 -9.68 12.22 -0.11
C VAL A 201 -10.07 10.81 -0.56
N ILE A 202 -10.46 10.63 -1.81
CA ILE A 202 -10.78 9.30 -2.38
C ILE A 202 -9.55 8.39 -2.36
N GLN A 203 -8.35 8.89 -2.68
CA GLN A 203 -7.12 8.09 -2.61
C GLN A 203 -6.80 7.67 -1.17
N LEU A 204 -6.95 8.57 -0.19
CA LEU A 204 -6.74 8.26 1.22
C LEU A 204 -7.78 7.25 1.73
N ALA A 205 -9.04 7.39 1.30
CA ALA A 205 -10.09 6.42 1.61
C ALA A 205 -9.77 5.03 1.04
N ALA A 206 -9.25 4.95 -0.18
CA ALA A 206 -8.80 3.69 -0.79
C ALA A 206 -7.66 3.03 0.00
N ILE A 207 -6.68 3.82 0.47
CA ILE A 207 -5.60 3.32 1.34
C ILE A 207 -6.19 2.81 2.66
N ALA A 208 -7.00 3.61 3.34
CA ALA A 208 -7.61 3.24 4.62
C ALA A 208 -8.46 1.96 4.50
N LEU A 209 -9.23 1.84 3.42
CA LEU A 209 -10.02 0.64 3.14
C LEU A 209 -9.12 -0.58 2.90
N GLY A 210 -7.98 -0.42 2.23
CA GLY A 210 -6.99 -1.48 2.02
C GLY A 210 -6.38 -1.97 3.34
N LEU A 211 -6.01 -1.05 4.22
CA LEU A 211 -5.50 -1.37 5.56
C LEU A 211 -6.56 -2.11 6.39
N TYR A 212 -7.80 -1.61 6.40
CA TYR A 212 -8.91 -2.23 7.13
C TYR A 212 -9.23 -3.63 6.61
N ALA A 213 -9.25 -3.81 5.28
CA ALA A 213 -9.48 -5.11 4.65
C ALA A 213 -8.40 -6.13 5.04
N ALA A 214 -7.12 -5.72 5.09
CA ALA A 214 -6.03 -6.60 5.52
C ALA A 214 -6.18 -7.04 6.98
N GLN A 215 -6.58 -6.11 7.87
CA GLN A 215 -6.85 -6.44 9.27
C GLN A 215 -7.99 -7.45 9.43
N LYS A 216 -9.11 -7.26 8.70
CA LYS A 216 -10.23 -8.19 8.72
C LYS A 216 -9.88 -9.55 8.11
N TYR A 217 -9.08 -9.55 7.05
CA TYR A 217 -8.59 -10.78 6.44
C TYR A 217 -7.73 -11.59 7.40
N PHE A 218 -6.78 -10.97 8.11
CA PHE A 218 -5.97 -11.65 9.12
C PHE A 218 -6.79 -12.10 10.34
N ALA A 219 -7.74 -11.29 10.79
CA ALA A 219 -8.66 -11.68 11.86
C ALA A 219 -9.49 -12.92 11.49
N PHE A 220 -9.92 -13.01 10.23
CA PHE A 220 -10.61 -14.18 9.70
C PHE A 220 -9.71 -15.42 9.64
N LEU A 221 -8.46 -15.27 9.18
CA LEU A 221 -7.50 -16.38 9.11
C LEU A 221 -7.12 -16.94 10.48
N ASN A 222 -7.08 -16.07 11.50
CA ASN A 222 -6.73 -16.43 12.88
C ASN A 222 -7.96 -16.80 13.72
N ALA A 223 -9.17 -16.77 13.16
CA ALA A 223 -10.37 -17.16 13.91
C ALA A 223 -10.28 -18.66 14.29
N PRO A 224 -10.51 -19.03 15.57
CA PRO A 224 -10.48 -20.42 15.99
C PRO A 224 -11.54 -21.21 15.21
N LYS A 225 -11.11 -22.25 14.48
CA LYS A 225 -11.99 -23.08 13.64
C LYS A 225 -12.95 -23.98 14.42
N GLU A 226 -13.01 -23.83 15.74
CA GLU A 226 -13.77 -24.69 16.66
C GLU A 226 -15.28 -24.73 16.38
N ALA A 227 -15.83 -23.70 15.72
CA ALA A 227 -17.24 -23.67 15.33
C ALA A 227 -17.60 -24.60 14.16
N ALA A 228 -16.64 -25.01 13.32
CA ALA A 228 -16.91 -25.89 12.19
C ALA A 228 -16.99 -27.38 12.60
N SER A 229 -16.27 -27.77 13.65
CA SER A 229 -16.23 -29.16 14.13
C SER A 229 -17.41 -29.52 15.04
N ALA A 230 -17.96 -28.56 15.78
CA ALA A 230 -19.09 -28.81 16.68
C ALA A 230 -20.40 -29.12 15.93
N VAL A 231 -20.58 -28.58 14.72
CA VAL A 231 -21.77 -28.86 13.88
C VAL A 231 -21.70 -30.25 13.24
N GLU A 232 -20.50 -30.75 12.94
CA GLU A 232 -20.31 -32.05 12.27
C GLU A 232 -20.38 -33.24 13.26
N VAL A 233 -20.06 -33.02 14.54
CA VAL A 233 -20.21 -34.04 15.59
C VAL A 233 -21.68 -34.17 16.05
N GLY A 234 -22.48 -33.10 15.97
CA GLY A 234 -23.90 -33.11 16.35
C GLY A 234 -24.87 -33.71 15.31
N THR A 235 -24.42 -34.01 14.09
CA THR A 235 -25.28 -34.49 12.99
C THR A 235 -24.99 -35.90 12.51
N ARG A 236 -24.03 -36.64 13.12
CA ARG A 236 -23.93 -38.08 12.86
C ARG A 236 -25.00 -38.82 13.68
N PRO A 237 -26.07 -39.37 13.06
CA PRO A 237 -26.99 -40.23 13.79
C PRO A 237 -26.21 -41.41 14.37
N ASN A 238 -26.43 -41.67 15.65
CA ASN A 238 -25.76 -42.72 16.39
C ASN A 238 -26.06 -44.07 15.71
N VAL A 239 -25.04 -44.68 15.10
CA VAL A 239 -25.17 -45.98 14.41
C VAL A 239 -25.61 -47.10 15.37
N SER A 240 -25.51 -46.87 16.68
CA SER A 240 -26.02 -47.75 17.74
C SER A 240 -27.54 -47.95 17.72
N ASP A 241 -28.34 -47.03 17.15
CA ASP A 241 -29.80 -47.15 17.15
C ASP A 241 -30.35 -47.99 15.98
N ARG A 242 -29.49 -48.48 15.07
CA ARG A 242 -29.89 -49.32 13.93
C ARG A 242 -29.73 -50.83 14.12
N MET A 243 -29.23 -51.30 15.27
CA MET A 243 -29.01 -52.74 15.52
C MET A 243 -29.97 -53.35 16.54
N VAL A 244 -31.03 -52.64 16.93
CA VAL A 244 -32.08 -53.16 17.81
C VAL A 244 -33.44 -52.91 17.16
N GLY A 245 -33.80 -53.73 16.17
CA GLY A 245 -35.07 -53.68 15.46
C GLY A 245 -35.24 -54.89 14.56
#